data_AF-A0A397HQK6-F1
#
_entry.id   AF-A0A397HQK6-F1
#
_cell.length_a   1.000
_cell.length_b   1.000
_cell.length_c   1.000
_cell.angle_alpha   90.00
_cell.angle_beta   90.00
_cell.angle_gamma   90.00
#
_symmetry.space_group_name_H-M   'P 1'
#
loop_
_entity.id
_entity.type
_entity.pdbx_description
1 polymer ?
#
loop_
_entity_poly.entity_id
_entity_poly.type
_entity_poly.pdbx_seq_one_letter_code
_entity_poly.pdbx_strand_id
1 'polypeptide(L)'
;MGINRRCRTLPAKRDPTLCCVICGAELPMYAVEEVLEEREDWRELANKRRRKSVIVPAEELEQTDFVKYPYLWSFWFRAILDDPKTSQMFLSGISNGLSINFRPRPVPRDPQRASLLNLALTENHWNADFHMANLFEPDWNREAGERIAYPIHPHCWLLLDRFVGHDLIMSSLHAFVRAVKGFWKENKRHWAVFLDHVSVDAVCYNKGPHWPTEQGTPDSCPEYPDAIRKWHAPGSPLRIPDIQRLITQNLLSQRDNSGQGQNKIESPVFCLPLDLAVTIVDLMYKTQPHCQQRIDDTRNLLEAFRWRLPNTYWQARCNTPLLFELDDLIKAGTAVNWPGLCLGIEELLLDDDWYCNSGLNNRARTLKLLNGIKEGFLHLLNQGVGQ
;
A
#
# COMPACT_ATOMS: atom_id res chain seq x y z
N MET A 1 33.50 21.49 0.08
CA MET A 1 33.92 20.15 -0.42
C MET A 1 32.94 19.72 -1.49
N GLY A 2 33.37 19.80 -2.76
CA GLY A 2 32.53 19.51 -3.92
C GLY A 2 32.25 18.02 -4.07
N ILE A 3 31.12 17.68 -4.70
CA ILE A 3 30.82 16.32 -5.15
C ILE A 3 31.92 15.96 -6.15
N ASN A 4 32.92 15.20 -5.70
CA ASN A 4 33.93 14.63 -6.58
C ASN A 4 33.23 13.59 -7.45
N ARG A 5 32.68 14.05 -8.60
CA ARG A 5 32.24 13.20 -9.70
C ARG A 5 33.47 12.54 -10.34
N ARG A 6 34.07 11.58 -9.64
CA ARG A 6 34.95 10.59 -10.24
C ARG A 6 34.18 9.29 -10.30
N CYS A 7 33.70 8.94 -11.48
CA CYS A 7 33.40 7.55 -11.80
C CYS A 7 33.79 7.30 -13.26
N ARG A 8 34.97 6.71 -13.47
CA ARG A 8 35.37 6.09 -14.76
C ARG A 8 35.64 4.59 -14.61
N THR A 9 35.47 4.03 -13.42
CA THR A 9 35.64 2.60 -13.15
C THR A 9 34.40 2.07 -12.45
N LEU A 10 33.84 0.97 -12.95
CA LEU A 10 32.76 0.25 -12.27
C LEU A 10 33.26 -0.13 -10.86
N PRO A 11 32.47 0.08 -9.80
CA PRO A 11 32.87 -0.35 -8.47
C PRO A 11 33.07 -1.88 -8.48
N ALA A 12 34.09 -2.37 -7.77
CA ALA A 12 34.39 -3.80 -7.67
C ALA A 12 33.24 -4.61 -7.06
N LYS A 13 32.32 -3.93 -6.38
CA LYS A 13 31.21 -4.46 -5.59
C LYS A 13 30.00 -3.54 -5.82
N ARG A 14 28.87 -4.09 -6.31
CA ARG A 14 27.66 -3.32 -6.66
C ARG A 14 26.72 -3.25 -5.46
N ASP A 15 26.09 -2.09 -5.24
CA ASP A 15 25.06 -1.98 -4.22
C ASP A 15 23.92 -2.99 -4.45
N PRO A 16 23.26 -3.48 -3.38
CA PRO A 16 22.03 -4.24 -3.51
C PRO A 16 20.96 -3.46 -4.29
N THR A 17 20.03 -4.18 -4.93
CA THR A 17 18.90 -3.56 -5.61
C THR A 17 18.10 -2.67 -4.66
N LEU A 18 17.76 -1.46 -5.13
CA LEU A 18 16.97 -0.51 -4.37
C LEU A 18 15.54 -1.05 -4.19
N CYS A 19 15.22 -1.48 -2.97
CA CYS A 19 13.92 -2.06 -2.64
C CYS A 19 13.31 -1.38 -1.42
N CYS A 20 11.98 -1.35 -1.35
CA CYS A 20 11.26 -0.94 -0.16
C CYS A 20 11.40 -2.00 0.93
N VAL A 21 11.92 -1.64 2.11
CA VAL A 21 12.15 -2.59 3.21
C VAL A 21 10.86 -3.04 3.91
N ILE A 22 9.71 -2.45 3.58
CA ILE A 22 8.40 -2.82 4.13
C ILE A 22 7.71 -3.85 3.25
N CYS A 23 7.55 -3.56 1.96
CA CYS A 23 6.86 -4.46 1.05
C CYS A 23 7.81 -5.35 0.24
N GLY A 24 9.12 -5.17 0.30
CA GLY A 24 10.10 -5.96 -0.45
C GLY A 24 10.03 -5.79 -1.96
N ALA A 25 9.29 -4.81 -2.46
CA ALA A 25 9.23 -4.51 -3.89
C ALA A 25 10.46 -3.72 -4.32
N GLU A 26 10.95 -4.02 -5.52
CA GLU A 26 11.95 -3.19 -6.18
C GLU A 26 11.36 -1.81 -6.47
N LEU A 27 12.21 -0.78 -6.44
CA LEU A 27 11.83 0.55 -6.88
C LEU A 27 11.99 0.66 -8.39
N PRO A 28 10.89 0.66 -9.15
CA PRO A 28 10.95 0.74 -10.59
C PRO A 28 11.53 2.08 -11.05
N MET A 29 12.21 2.04 -12.19
CA MET A 29 12.65 3.24 -12.88
C MET A 29 11.56 3.67 -13.87
N TYR A 30 10.66 4.56 -13.45
CA TYR A 30 9.65 5.16 -14.32
C TYR A 30 10.10 6.50 -14.90
N ALA A 31 9.43 6.91 -15.98
CA ALA A 31 9.63 8.21 -16.61
C ALA A 31 9.01 9.31 -15.73
N VAL A 32 9.81 10.33 -15.36
CA VAL A 32 9.29 11.46 -14.55
C VAL A 32 8.28 12.27 -15.35
N GLU A 33 8.30 12.16 -16.67
CA GLU A 33 7.36 12.78 -17.59
C GLU A 33 5.91 12.39 -17.28
N GLU A 34 5.65 11.13 -16.91
CA GLU A 34 4.32 10.63 -16.54
C GLU A 34 3.78 11.33 -15.29
N VAL A 35 4.65 11.57 -14.30
CA VAL A 35 4.31 12.35 -13.09
C VAL A 35 3.88 13.76 -13.48
N LEU A 36 4.60 14.41 -14.40
CA LEU A 36 4.30 15.77 -14.84
C LEU A 36 3.08 15.85 -15.77
N GLU A 37 2.74 14.77 -16.47
CA GLU A 37 1.48 14.65 -17.21
C GLU A 37 0.27 14.59 -16.30
N GLU A 38 0.42 13.93 -15.17
CA GLU A 38 -0.64 13.79 -14.19
C GLU A 38 -0.80 15.04 -13.30
N ARG A 39 0.32 15.71 -12.97
CA ARG A 39 0.33 16.91 -12.11
C ARG A 39 0.78 18.15 -12.89
N GLU A 40 -0.18 18.82 -13.51
CA GLU A 40 0.05 20.04 -14.31
C GLU A 40 0.67 21.16 -13.47
N ASP A 41 0.27 21.30 -12.21
CA ASP A 41 0.85 22.26 -11.26
C ASP A 41 2.34 21.98 -10.99
N TRP A 42 2.73 20.71 -10.87
CA TRP A 42 4.14 20.31 -10.75
C TRP A 42 4.91 20.54 -12.05
N ARG A 43 4.28 20.30 -13.21
CA ARG A 43 4.85 20.62 -14.53
C ARG A 43 5.11 22.11 -14.67
N GLU A 44 4.16 22.96 -14.30
CA GLU A 44 4.36 24.42 -14.30
C GLU A 44 5.52 24.83 -13.39
N LEU A 45 5.58 24.28 -12.18
CA LEU A 45 6.66 24.55 -11.24
C LEU A 45 8.02 24.14 -11.81
N ALA A 46 8.09 22.98 -12.46
CA ALA A 46 9.29 22.50 -13.15
C ALA A 46 9.71 23.42 -14.28
N ASN A 47 8.75 23.87 -15.10
CA ASN A 47 8.99 24.79 -16.21
C ASN A 47 9.48 26.16 -15.74
N LYS A 48 8.95 26.68 -14.62
CA LYS A 48 9.38 27.94 -14.00
C LYS A 48 10.81 27.85 -13.45
N ARG A 49 11.23 26.65 -13.01
CA ARG A 49 12.52 26.41 -12.34
C ARG A 49 13.60 25.81 -13.23
N ARG A 50 13.57 26.03 -14.56
CA ARG A 50 14.51 25.44 -15.56
C ARG A 50 15.91 25.11 -14.99
N ARG A 51 16.27 23.82 -14.98
CA ARG A 51 17.54 23.23 -14.48
C ARG A 51 17.79 23.30 -12.97
N LYS A 52 16.89 23.87 -12.16
CA LYS A 52 16.94 23.83 -10.69
C LYS A 52 16.17 22.63 -10.15
N SER A 53 16.42 22.31 -8.88
CA SER A 53 15.65 21.31 -8.15
C SER A 53 14.21 21.76 -7.95
N VAL A 54 13.28 20.86 -8.26
CA VAL A 54 11.86 21.01 -7.94
C VAL A 54 11.62 20.25 -6.64
N ILE A 55 11.23 20.99 -5.60
CA ILE A 55 10.97 20.46 -4.27
C ILE A 55 9.58 20.90 -3.86
N VAL A 56 8.80 19.97 -3.34
CA VAL A 56 7.45 20.18 -2.77
C VAL A 56 7.41 19.67 -1.33
N PRO A 57 6.42 20.04 -0.51
CA PRO A 57 6.20 19.42 0.79
C PRO A 57 6.05 17.90 0.65
N ALA A 58 6.65 17.14 1.55
CA ALA A 58 6.56 15.67 1.52
C ALA A 58 5.12 15.19 1.70
N GLU A 59 4.37 15.86 2.59
CA GLU A 59 2.94 15.62 2.79
C GLU A 59 2.15 15.75 1.47
N GLU A 60 2.46 16.75 0.64
CA GLU A 60 1.75 16.93 -0.64
C GLU A 60 1.92 15.71 -1.56
N LEU A 61 3.13 15.16 -1.66
CA LEU A 61 3.41 13.96 -2.45
C LEU A 61 2.71 12.72 -1.83
N GLU A 62 2.79 12.58 -0.52
CA GLU A 62 2.10 11.52 0.25
C GLU A 62 0.57 11.57 0.16
N GLN A 63 0.03 12.76 -0.09
CA GLN A 63 -1.38 12.99 -0.33
C GLN A 63 -1.77 12.87 -1.80
N THR A 64 -0.84 12.60 -2.71
CA THR A 64 -1.12 12.51 -4.14
C THR A 64 -1.57 11.11 -4.55
N ASP A 65 -2.75 11.02 -5.15
CA ASP A 65 -3.23 9.82 -5.83
C ASP A 65 -3.07 9.99 -7.34
N PHE A 66 -2.27 9.11 -7.95
CA PHE A 66 -2.06 9.05 -9.40
C PHE A 66 -3.19 8.21 -10.02
N VAL A 67 -4.17 8.86 -10.65
CA VAL A 67 -5.32 8.26 -11.32
C VAL A 67 -4.95 7.74 -12.72
N LYS A 68 -4.18 8.51 -13.51
CA LYS A 68 -3.78 8.15 -14.87
C LYS A 68 -2.72 7.06 -14.86
N TYR A 69 -1.76 7.16 -13.94
CA TYR A 69 -0.67 6.21 -13.81
C TYR A 69 -0.55 5.69 -12.36
N PRO A 70 -1.45 4.78 -11.92
CA PRO A 70 -1.51 4.33 -10.53
C PRO A 70 -0.17 3.87 -9.96
N TYR A 71 0.61 3.10 -10.74
CA TYR A 71 1.90 2.55 -10.34
C TYR A 71 2.95 3.59 -9.91
N LEU A 72 2.80 4.87 -10.26
CA LEU A 72 3.74 5.94 -9.88
C LEU A 72 3.88 6.10 -8.37
N TRP A 73 2.95 5.60 -7.56
CA TRP A 73 3.11 5.58 -6.10
C TRP A 73 4.38 4.84 -5.65
N SER A 74 4.76 3.76 -6.38
CA SER A 74 5.92 2.91 -6.06
C SER A 74 7.25 3.49 -6.55
N PHE A 75 7.20 4.54 -7.37
CA PHE A 75 8.38 5.23 -7.85
C PHE A 75 9.15 5.97 -6.74
N TRP A 76 8.44 6.38 -5.70
CA TRP A 76 8.95 7.29 -4.68
C TRP A 76 9.42 6.53 -3.45
N PHE A 77 10.41 7.07 -2.74
CA PHE A 77 10.82 6.54 -1.44
C PHE A 77 11.32 7.61 -0.48
N ARG A 78 11.10 7.33 0.80
CA ARG A 78 11.88 7.84 1.94
C ARG A 78 12.94 6.83 2.30
N ALA A 79 13.92 7.22 3.08
CA ALA A 79 14.96 6.35 3.58
C ALA A 79 15.18 6.57 5.07
N ILE A 80 15.29 5.49 5.84
CA ILE A 80 15.95 5.55 7.15
C ILE A 80 17.45 5.50 6.88
N LEU A 81 18.15 6.59 7.16
CA LEU A 81 19.58 6.74 6.96
C LEU A 81 20.33 6.27 8.21
N ASP A 82 21.30 5.37 8.06
CA ASP A 82 22.22 4.92 9.12
C ASP A 82 23.61 5.45 8.78
N ASP A 83 24.12 6.37 9.59
CA ASP A 83 25.47 6.91 9.47
C ASP A 83 26.41 6.18 10.43
N PRO A 84 27.29 5.28 9.94
CA PRO A 84 28.13 4.47 10.82
C PRO A 84 29.17 5.31 11.59
N LYS A 85 29.51 6.50 11.09
CA LYS A 85 30.52 7.37 11.71
C LYS A 85 29.97 8.05 12.95
N THR A 86 28.70 8.43 12.94
CA THR A 86 28.03 9.07 14.07
C THR A 86 27.15 8.11 14.86
N SER A 87 26.92 6.90 14.35
CA SER A 87 25.93 5.95 14.85
C SER A 87 24.52 6.53 14.96
N GLN A 88 24.22 7.59 14.20
CA GLN A 88 22.89 8.21 14.19
C GLN A 88 22.03 7.60 13.08
N MET A 89 20.76 7.38 13.43
CA MET A 89 19.71 7.06 12.47
C MET A 89 18.69 8.19 12.38
N PHE A 90 18.27 8.55 11.17
CA PHE A 90 17.23 9.54 10.95
C PHE A 90 16.44 9.26 9.68
N LEU A 91 15.19 9.74 9.64
CA LEU A 91 14.33 9.64 8.47
C LEU A 91 14.65 10.77 7.47
N SER A 92 14.79 10.42 6.20
CA SER A 92 14.97 11.38 5.11
C SER A 92 13.63 11.94 4.62
N GLY A 93 13.72 12.97 3.79
CA GLY A 93 12.64 13.36 2.87
C GLY A 93 12.44 12.34 1.76
N ILE A 94 11.63 12.70 0.76
CA ILE A 94 11.25 11.81 -0.35
C ILE A 94 12.09 12.11 -1.60
N SER A 95 12.51 11.05 -2.28
CA SER A 95 13.15 11.08 -3.60
C SER A 95 12.50 10.03 -4.52
N ASN A 96 12.93 9.96 -5.78
CA ASN A 96 12.47 8.94 -6.73
C ASN A 96 13.51 7.87 -7.01
N GLY A 97 13.02 6.71 -7.45
CA GLY A 97 13.79 5.49 -7.77
C GLY A 97 14.76 5.62 -8.95
N LEU A 98 14.95 6.81 -9.52
CA LEU A 98 16.00 7.03 -10.50
C LEU A 98 17.38 6.74 -9.88
N SER A 99 18.27 6.20 -10.70
CA SER A 99 19.66 5.94 -10.30
C SER A 99 20.62 6.89 -11.00
N ILE A 100 21.69 7.29 -10.30
CA ILE A 100 22.76 8.13 -10.84
C ILE A 100 24.06 7.33 -10.73
N ASN A 101 24.66 7.01 -11.88
CA ASN A 101 25.88 6.18 -11.94
C ASN A 101 25.75 4.86 -11.16
N PHE A 102 24.61 4.16 -11.32
CA PHE A 102 24.29 2.90 -10.62
C PHE A 102 24.12 3.02 -9.10
N ARG A 103 24.03 4.23 -8.56
CA ARG A 103 23.69 4.48 -7.16
C ARG A 103 22.27 5.03 -7.04
N PRO A 104 21.59 4.76 -5.92
CA PRO A 104 20.34 5.42 -5.62
C PRO A 104 20.48 6.94 -5.70
N ARG A 105 19.43 7.62 -6.17
CA ARG A 105 19.40 9.06 -6.12
C ARG A 105 19.47 9.54 -4.66
N PRO A 106 20.27 10.58 -4.36
CA PRO A 106 20.31 11.19 -3.04
C PRO A 106 18.92 11.62 -2.56
N VAL A 107 18.72 11.55 -1.24
CA VAL A 107 17.46 11.93 -0.58
C VAL A 107 17.62 13.26 0.15
N PRO A 108 16.56 14.09 0.26
CA PRO A 108 16.59 15.26 1.13
C PRO A 108 16.83 14.86 2.59
N ARG A 109 17.62 15.65 3.33
CA ARG A 109 17.82 15.43 4.78
C ARG A 109 16.62 15.84 5.62
N ASP A 110 15.86 16.80 5.14
CA ASP A 110 14.64 17.28 5.80
C ASP A 110 13.48 16.31 5.48
N PRO A 111 12.89 15.64 6.49
CA PRO A 111 11.80 14.68 6.30
C PRO A 111 10.53 15.33 5.74
N GLN A 112 10.41 16.66 5.76
CA GLN A 112 9.25 17.39 5.26
C GLN A 112 9.35 17.80 3.79
N ARG A 113 10.40 17.35 3.08
CA ARG A 113 10.63 17.70 1.67
C ARG A 113 10.57 16.49 0.74
N ALA A 114 10.00 16.68 -0.44
CA ALA A 114 10.05 15.74 -1.55
C ALA A 114 10.75 16.36 -2.77
N SER A 115 11.74 15.66 -3.34
CA SER A 115 12.43 16.07 -4.56
C SER A 115 11.79 15.43 -5.79
N LEU A 116 11.11 16.22 -6.61
CA LEU A 116 10.45 15.75 -7.83
C LEU A 116 11.44 15.61 -8.99
N LEU A 117 12.19 16.68 -9.26
CA LEU A 117 13.06 16.80 -10.44
C LEU A 117 14.36 17.49 -10.10
N ASN A 118 15.44 17.07 -10.77
CA ASN A 118 16.82 17.51 -10.58
C ASN A 118 17.31 17.42 -9.13
N LEU A 119 18.59 17.13 -8.95
CA LEU A 119 19.17 17.23 -7.61
C LEU A 119 19.44 18.69 -7.27
N ALA A 120 19.30 19.05 -5.99
CA ALA A 120 19.83 20.31 -5.46
C ALA A 120 21.37 20.21 -5.36
N LEU A 121 22.03 20.04 -6.51
CA LEU A 121 23.47 19.75 -6.63
C LEU A 121 24.36 20.90 -6.14
N THR A 122 23.81 22.11 -6.08
CA THR A 122 24.52 23.30 -5.61
C THR A 122 24.55 23.41 -4.09
N GLU A 123 23.77 22.60 -3.38
CA GLU A 123 23.57 22.69 -1.93
C GLU A 123 23.75 21.31 -1.29
N ASN A 124 24.97 20.77 -1.33
CA ASN A 124 25.32 19.43 -0.80
C ASN A 124 24.83 19.15 0.63
N HIS A 125 24.57 20.19 1.43
CA HIS A 125 24.05 20.04 2.78
C HIS A 125 22.56 19.71 2.84
N TRP A 126 21.82 19.79 1.73
CA TRP A 126 20.38 19.52 1.68
C TRP A 126 20.06 18.06 1.42
N ASN A 127 20.98 17.35 0.77
CA ASN A 127 20.79 15.95 0.41
C ASN A 127 21.78 15.06 1.18
N ALA A 128 21.42 13.79 1.30
CA ALA A 128 22.29 12.74 1.78
C ALA A 128 22.47 11.70 0.68
N ASP A 129 23.72 11.50 0.28
CA ASP A 129 24.12 10.30 -0.45
C ASP A 129 24.06 9.10 0.51
N PHE A 130 23.71 7.94 -0.05
CA PHE A 130 23.64 6.68 0.68
C PHE A 130 23.83 5.49 -0.26
N HIS A 131 24.11 4.35 0.34
CA HIS A 131 24.10 3.03 -0.27
C HIS A 131 22.88 2.23 0.20
N MET A 132 22.28 1.41 -0.67
CA MET A 132 21.24 0.49 -0.22
C MET A 132 21.82 -0.50 0.79
N ALA A 133 21.16 -0.65 1.95
CA ALA A 133 21.63 -1.57 2.98
C ALA A 133 21.53 -3.03 2.51
N ASN A 134 22.57 -3.83 2.80
CA ASN A 134 22.51 -5.28 2.62
C ASN A 134 21.77 -5.91 3.81
N LEU A 135 20.62 -6.55 3.52
CA LEU A 135 19.79 -7.19 4.55
C LEU A 135 20.18 -8.65 4.82
N PHE A 136 20.87 -9.29 3.89
CA PHE A 136 21.09 -10.75 3.92
C PHE A 136 22.51 -11.13 4.33
N GLU A 137 23.47 -10.24 4.12
CA GLU A 137 24.89 -10.45 4.36
C GLU A 137 25.48 -9.26 5.15
N PRO A 138 26.72 -9.38 5.66
CA PRO A 138 27.43 -8.23 6.20
C PRO A 138 27.47 -7.07 5.20
N ASP A 139 27.19 -5.87 5.70
CA ASP A 139 27.10 -4.67 4.87
C ASP A 139 28.48 -4.03 4.72
N TRP A 140 29.12 -4.28 3.58
CA TRP A 140 30.46 -3.78 3.27
C TRP A 140 30.57 -2.25 3.20
N ASN A 141 29.47 -1.54 2.94
CA ASN A 141 29.44 -0.09 2.78
C ASN A 141 29.42 0.48 4.19
N ARG A 142 28.60 -0.12 5.07
CA ARG A 142 28.60 0.17 6.50
C ARG A 142 29.97 -0.08 7.14
N GLU A 143 30.62 -1.20 6.85
CA GLU A 143 31.96 -1.54 7.34
C GLU A 143 33.03 -0.56 6.85
N ALA A 144 32.90 -0.06 5.63
CA ALA A 144 33.74 1.01 5.09
C ALA A 144 33.45 2.39 5.69
N GLY A 145 32.48 2.50 6.61
CA GLY A 145 32.05 3.76 7.20
C GLY A 145 31.22 4.64 6.25
N GLU A 146 30.69 4.06 5.17
CA GLU A 146 29.79 4.74 4.26
C GLU A 146 28.35 4.70 4.79
N ARG A 147 27.59 5.76 4.50
CA ARG A 147 26.18 5.84 4.90
C ARG A 147 25.36 4.82 4.13
N ILE A 148 24.57 4.04 4.85
CA ILE A 148 23.60 3.10 4.26
C ILE A 148 22.18 3.57 4.53
N ALA A 149 21.22 3.01 3.80
CA ALA A 149 19.82 3.33 3.99
C ALA A 149 18.88 2.13 3.84
N TYR A 150 17.71 2.30 4.43
CA TYR A 150 16.56 1.40 4.35
C TYR A 150 15.41 2.16 3.67
N PRO A 151 15.28 2.07 2.33
CA PRO A 151 14.23 2.75 1.57
C PRO A 151 12.85 2.23 1.91
N ILE A 152 11.85 3.11 1.91
CA ILE A 152 10.45 2.81 2.20
C ILE A 152 9.59 3.66 1.25
N HIS A 153 8.68 3.06 0.50
CA HIS A 153 7.71 3.83 -0.29
C HIS A 153 6.89 4.75 0.64
N PRO A 154 6.57 5.99 0.25
CA PRO A 154 5.79 6.91 1.10
C PRO A 154 4.49 6.28 1.60
N HIS A 155 3.77 5.56 0.73
CA HIS A 155 2.52 4.90 1.11
C HIS A 155 2.74 3.71 2.05
N CYS A 156 3.86 2.99 1.92
CA CYS A 156 4.25 1.97 2.90
C CYS A 156 4.63 2.59 4.26
N TRP A 157 5.23 3.78 4.25
CA TRP A 157 5.54 4.54 5.48
C TRP A 157 4.27 4.98 6.20
N LEU A 158 3.26 5.47 5.48
CA LEU A 158 1.96 5.84 6.05
C LEU A 158 1.18 4.62 6.58
N LEU A 159 1.27 3.47 5.90
CA LEU A 159 0.74 2.21 6.45
C LEU A 159 1.49 1.80 7.71
N LEU A 160 2.81 1.88 7.71
CA LEU A 160 3.62 1.57 8.89
C LEU A 160 3.23 2.47 10.09
N ASP A 161 3.06 3.77 9.85
CA ASP A 161 2.57 4.73 10.86
C ASP A 161 1.22 4.30 11.41
N ARG A 162 0.23 4.05 10.54
CA ARG A 162 -1.11 3.62 10.95
C ARG A 162 -1.11 2.35 11.82
N PHE A 163 -0.31 1.35 11.45
CA PHE A 163 -0.39 0.01 12.06
C PHE A 163 0.53 -0.20 13.27
N VAL A 164 1.56 0.64 13.43
CA VAL A 164 2.56 0.52 14.51
C VAL A 164 2.65 1.80 15.34
N GLY A 165 2.53 2.97 14.72
CA GLY A 165 2.62 4.29 15.34
C GLY A 165 3.94 5.00 15.02
N HIS A 166 3.85 6.20 14.43
CA HIS A 166 4.98 7.07 14.09
C HIS A 166 5.98 7.23 15.23
N ASP A 167 5.50 7.71 16.39
CA ASP A 167 6.35 8.06 17.53
C ASP A 167 7.11 6.86 18.08
N LEU A 168 6.48 5.69 18.08
CA LEU A 168 7.09 4.46 18.54
C LEU A 168 8.25 4.03 17.64
N ILE A 169 8.08 4.16 16.32
CA ILE A 169 9.13 3.83 15.35
C ILE A 169 10.26 4.86 15.41
N MET A 170 9.91 6.14 15.43
CA MET A 170 10.89 7.23 15.40
C MET A 170 11.76 7.25 16.66
N SER A 171 11.18 6.95 17.83
CA SER A 171 11.95 6.81 19.08
C SER A 171 12.84 5.56 19.11
N SER A 172 12.58 4.57 18.24
CA SER A 172 13.23 3.26 18.29
C SER A 172 13.72 2.76 16.93
N LEU A 173 14.21 3.66 16.07
CA LEU A 173 14.63 3.35 14.69
C LEU A 173 15.64 2.20 14.60
N HIS A 174 16.58 2.09 15.54
CA HIS A 174 17.54 0.99 15.58
C HIS A 174 16.86 -0.37 15.78
N ALA A 175 15.93 -0.47 16.73
CA ALA A 175 15.18 -1.69 16.99
C ALA A 175 14.28 -2.04 15.80
N PHE A 176 13.65 -1.04 15.19
CA PHE A 176 12.85 -1.21 13.99
C PHE A 176 13.67 -1.77 12.81
N VAL A 177 14.82 -1.17 12.50
CA VAL A 177 15.73 -1.65 11.44
C VAL A 177 16.24 -3.07 11.75
N ARG A 178 16.50 -3.40 13.01
CA ARG A 178 16.87 -4.78 13.40
C ARG A 178 15.74 -5.77 13.14
N ALA A 179 14.49 -5.41 13.44
CA ALA A 179 13.33 -6.25 13.16
C ALA A 179 13.17 -6.48 11.64
N VAL A 180 13.30 -5.42 10.84
CA VAL A 180 13.30 -5.49 9.38
C VAL A 180 14.36 -6.48 8.87
N LYS A 181 15.60 -6.36 9.35
CA LYS A 181 16.70 -7.28 8.98
C LYS A 181 16.40 -8.73 9.38
N GLY A 182 15.92 -8.94 10.60
CA GLY A 182 15.56 -10.27 11.10
C GLY A 182 14.48 -10.92 10.23
N PHE A 183 13.39 -10.19 9.98
CA PHE A 183 12.29 -10.63 9.14
C PHE A 183 12.75 -11.03 7.74
N TRP A 184 13.52 -10.18 7.06
CA TRP A 184 13.92 -10.47 5.67
C TRP A 184 14.89 -11.64 5.55
N LYS A 185 15.75 -11.90 6.55
CA LYS A 185 16.62 -13.08 6.55
C LYS A 185 15.82 -14.39 6.47
N GLU A 186 14.64 -14.42 7.08
CA GLU A 186 13.75 -15.59 7.11
C GLU A 186 12.77 -15.60 5.92
N ASN A 187 12.56 -14.47 5.25
CA ASN A 187 11.51 -14.27 4.23
C ASN A 187 12.06 -13.89 2.85
N LYS A 188 13.26 -14.39 2.50
CA LYS A 188 13.98 -14.02 1.26
C LYS A 188 13.16 -14.17 -0.03
N ARG A 189 12.26 -15.16 -0.11
CA ARG A 189 11.42 -15.42 -1.30
C ARG A 189 10.45 -14.29 -1.65
N HIS A 190 10.19 -13.37 -0.72
CA HIS A 190 9.29 -12.25 -0.91
C HIS A 190 10.02 -10.92 -1.18
N TRP A 191 11.35 -10.96 -1.29
CA TRP A 191 12.21 -9.80 -1.51
C TRP A 191 12.49 -9.56 -3.00
N ALA A 192 12.77 -8.30 -3.36
CA ALA A 192 13.07 -7.85 -4.71
C ALA A 192 12.00 -8.31 -5.71
N VAL A 193 10.73 -8.21 -5.32
CA VAL A 193 9.63 -8.52 -6.23
C VAL A 193 9.37 -7.35 -7.17
N PHE A 194 9.10 -7.66 -8.43
CA PHE A 194 8.52 -6.69 -9.35
C PHE A 194 7.01 -6.71 -9.17
N LEU A 195 6.42 -5.54 -8.94
CA LEU A 195 4.98 -5.43 -8.66
C LEU A 195 4.13 -5.57 -9.91
N ASP A 196 4.66 -5.08 -11.03
CA ASP A 196 3.98 -5.20 -12.31
C ASP A 196 4.10 -6.65 -12.80
N HIS A 197 3.02 -7.18 -13.34
CA HIS A 197 3.00 -8.55 -13.83
C HIS A 197 2.03 -8.70 -14.98
N VAL A 198 2.24 -9.77 -15.74
CA VAL A 198 1.29 -10.20 -16.74
C VAL A 198 0.14 -10.94 -16.07
N SER A 199 -1.10 -10.58 -16.42
CA SER A 199 -2.27 -11.40 -16.17
C SER A 199 -2.12 -12.71 -16.95
N VAL A 200 -1.70 -13.75 -16.25
CA VAL A 200 -1.80 -15.13 -16.71
C VAL A 200 -3.01 -15.71 -15.98
N ASP A 201 -3.93 -16.33 -16.72
CA ASP A 201 -5.09 -17.02 -16.15
C ASP A 201 -4.62 -17.87 -14.95
N ALA A 202 -5.03 -17.47 -13.74
CA ALA A 202 -4.68 -18.02 -12.42
C ALA A 202 -3.39 -17.56 -11.70
N VAL A 203 -2.66 -16.51 -12.12
CA VAL A 203 -1.40 -16.05 -11.47
C VAL A 203 -1.53 -14.71 -10.71
N CYS A 204 -2.74 -14.16 -10.58
CA CYS A 204 -2.93 -12.92 -9.82
C CYS A 204 -3.26 -13.13 -8.33
N TYR A 205 -4.11 -14.11 -8.01
CA TYR A 205 -4.48 -14.51 -6.65
C TYR A 205 -5.21 -15.86 -6.64
N ASN A 206 -5.37 -16.46 -5.46
CA ASN A 206 -6.25 -17.62 -5.28
C ASN A 206 -7.67 -17.15 -4.97
N LYS A 207 -8.68 -17.60 -5.72
CA LYS A 207 -10.09 -17.29 -5.42
C LYS A 207 -10.51 -17.97 -4.11
N GLY A 208 -10.54 -17.22 -3.01
CA GLY A 208 -11.14 -17.67 -1.75
C GLY A 208 -12.67 -17.57 -1.78
N PRO A 209 -13.38 -18.14 -0.79
CA PRO A 209 -14.86 -18.20 -0.79
C PRO A 209 -15.55 -16.82 -0.65
N HIS A 210 -14.89 -15.86 0.02
CA HIS A 210 -15.40 -14.51 0.26
C HIS A 210 -14.41 -13.40 -0.07
N TRP A 211 -13.11 -13.70 0.05
CA TRP A 211 -12.02 -12.76 -0.20
C TRP A 211 -10.94 -13.47 -1.00
N PRO A 212 -10.25 -12.80 -1.93
CA PRO A 212 -9.05 -13.33 -2.54
C PRO A 212 -8.05 -13.76 -1.46
N THR A 213 -7.52 -14.96 -1.64
CA THR A 213 -6.46 -15.54 -0.80
C THR A 213 -5.13 -15.44 -1.52
N GLU A 214 -4.06 -15.34 -0.74
CA GLU A 214 -2.71 -15.19 -1.25
C GLU A 214 -2.30 -16.39 -2.12
N GLN A 215 -1.50 -16.11 -3.14
CA GLN A 215 -0.88 -17.15 -3.94
C GLN A 215 0.31 -17.79 -3.25
N GLY A 216 0.46 -19.10 -3.44
CA GLY A 216 1.76 -19.73 -3.40
C GLY A 216 2.57 -19.26 -4.61
N THR A 217 3.87 -19.05 -4.44
CA THR A 217 4.79 -18.82 -5.56
C THR A 217 4.61 -19.93 -6.58
N PRO A 218 4.32 -19.64 -7.87
CA PRO A 218 4.29 -20.68 -8.89
C PRO A 218 5.69 -21.28 -9.02
N ASP A 219 5.84 -22.58 -8.77
CA ASP A 219 7.13 -23.29 -8.85
C ASP A 219 7.62 -23.46 -10.32
N SER A 220 6.84 -23.04 -11.31
CA SER A 220 7.22 -23.12 -12.72
C SER A 220 6.40 -22.15 -13.57
N CYS A 221 7.08 -21.41 -14.46
CA CYS A 221 6.42 -20.73 -15.58
C CYS A 221 5.87 -21.78 -16.55
N PRO A 222 4.54 -21.93 -16.71
CA PRO A 222 4.01 -22.78 -17.78
C PRO A 222 4.45 -22.23 -19.15
N GLU A 223 4.79 -23.12 -20.10
CA GLU A 223 4.98 -22.74 -21.50
C GLU A 223 3.66 -22.16 -22.04
N TYR A 224 3.74 -21.01 -22.71
CA TYR A 224 2.57 -20.14 -22.89
C TYR A 224 2.08 -20.04 -24.34
N PRO A 225 0.75 -20.08 -24.58
CA PRO A 225 0.13 -19.71 -25.85
C PRO A 225 0.07 -18.17 -26.07
N ASP A 226 0.04 -17.76 -27.35
CA ASP A 226 0.19 -16.39 -27.89
C ASP A 226 -0.98 -15.40 -27.62
N ALA A 227 -1.91 -15.69 -26.71
CA ALA A 227 -3.03 -14.78 -26.46
C ALA A 227 -2.55 -13.50 -25.73
N ILE A 228 -3.04 -12.34 -26.19
CA ILE A 228 -2.67 -11.01 -25.70
C ILE A 228 -2.87 -10.94 -24.18
N ARG A 229 -1.74 -10.80 -23.49
CA ARG A 229 -1.59 -10.70 -22.05
C ARG A 229 -1.88 -9.28 -21.58
N LYS A 230 -2.88 -9.09 -20.70
CA LYS A 230 -3.08 -7.81 -20.01
C LYS A 230 -1.95 -7.61 -19.01
N TRP A 231 -1.39 -6.40 -18.97
CA TRP A 231 -0.37 -6.01 -18.00
C TRP A 231 -1.04 -5.37 -16.78
N HIS A 232 -0.71 -5.85 -15.59
CA HIS A 232 -1.18 -5.28 -14.33
C HIS A 232 -0.08 -4.40 -13.73
N ALA A 233 -0.48 -3.18 -13.36
CA ALA A 233 0.39 -2.20 -12.73
C ALA A 233 -0.31 -1.72 -11.45
N PRO A 234 0.02 -2.32 -10.29
CA PRO A 234 -0.81 -2.19 -9.10
C PRO A 234 -0.78 -0.77 -8.53
N GLY A 235 -1.97 -0.28 -8.19
CA GLY A 235 -2.17 0.97 -7.47
C GLY A 235 -1.65 0.95 -6.04
N SER A 236 -1.85 2.07 -5.38
CA SER A 236 -1.40 2.34 -4.03
C SER A 236 -1.95 1.31 -3.02
N PRO A 237 -1.11 0.74 -2.13
CA PRO A 237 -1.62 -0.10 -1.06
C PRO A 237 -2.32 0.73 0.04
N LEU A 238 -2.14 2.05 0.05
CA LEU A 238 -2.73 2.93 1.06
C LEU A 238 -4.11 3.40 0.65
N ARG A 239 -4.31 3.82 -0.60
CA ARG A 239 -5.56 4.45 -1.05
C ARG A 239 -6.10 3.77 -2.26
N ILE A 240 -7.39 3.45 -2.19
CA ILE A 240 -8.11 2.78 -3.25
C ILE A 240 -9.31 3.66 -3.60
N PRO A 241 -9.22 4.48 -4.68
CA PRO A 241 -10.24 5.47 -5.01
C PRO A 241 -11.66 4.90 -5.13
N ASP A 242 -11.80 3.68 -5.64
CA ASP A 242 -13.12 3.06 -5.79
C ASP A 242 -13.76 2.68 -4.45
N ILE A 243 -12.95 2.31 -3.45
CA ILE A 243 -13.44 2.08 -2.09
C ILE A 243 -13.88 3.41 -1.46
N GLN A 244 -13.11 4.48 -1.63
CA GLN A 244 -13.48 5.81 -1.13
C GLN A 244 -14.76 6.34 -1.80
N ARG A 245 -14.90 6.13 -3.11
CA ARG A 245 -16.09 6.47 -3.89
C ARG A 245 -17.30 5.71 -3.36
N LEU A 246 -17.15 4.40 -3.13
CA LEU A 246 -18.22 3.55 -2.63
C LEU A 246 -18.64 3.91 -1.20
N ILE A 247 -17.67 4.23 -0.33
CA ILE A 247 -17.95 4.79 1.00
C ILE A 247 -18.79 6.05 0.86
N THR A 248 -18.34 7.01 0.04
CA THR A 248 -19.03 8.29 -0.16
C THR A 248 -20.47 8.10 -0.65
N GLN A 249 -20.69 7.17 -1.58
CA GLN A 249 -22.03 6.84 -2.10
C GLN A 249 -22.96 6.21 -1.05
N ASN A 250 -22.41 5.60 0.01
CA ASN A 250 -23.18 4.92 1.06
C ASN A 250 -23.21 5.69 2.39
N LEU A 251 -22.65 6.90 2.45
CA LEU A 251 -22.83 7.78 3.60
C LEU A 251 -24.28 8.25 3.69
N LEU A 252 -24.91 8.01 4.83
CA LEU A 252 -26.28 8.48 5.06
C LEU A 252 -26.24 9.95 5.51
N SER A 253 -26.94 10.82 4.78
CA SER A 253 -27.12 12.20 5.23
C SER A 253 -27.92 12.22 6.53
N GLN A 254 -27.49 13.00 7.52
CA GLN A 254 -28.25 13.19 8.78
C GLN A 254 -29.68 13.75 8.58
N ARG A 255 -30.05 14.14 7.35
CA ARG A 255 -31.36 14.69 6.99
C ARG A 255 -32.44 13.65 6.67
N ASP A 256 -32.12 12.37 6.52
CA ASP A 256 -33.14 11.35 6.22
C ASP A 256 -33.86 10.80 7.47
N ASN A 257 -33.80 11.53 8.58
CA ASN A 257 -34.64 11.33 9.77
C ASN A 257 -35.89 12.22 9.76
N SER A 258 -36.54 12.40 8.61
CA SER A 258 -37.91 12.91 8.56
C SER A 258 -38.84 11.82 8.05
N GLY A 259 -39.69 11.34 8.97
CA GLY A 259 -40.60 10.22 8.81
C GLY A 259 -41.30 10.17 7.46
N GLN A 260 -41.17 9.02 6.80
CA GLN A 260 -42.18 8.55 5.88
C GLN A 260 -42.94 7.42 6.56
N GLY A 261 -44.07 7.78 7.16
CA GLY A 261 -45.15 6.83 7.39
C GLY A 261 -45.58 6.27 6.05
N GLN A 262 -45.33 4.99 5.82
CA GLN A 262 -46.03 4.21 4.81
C GLN A 262 -46.73 3.06 5.51
N ASN A 263 -48.03 3.25 5.73
CA ASN A 263 -48.95 2.14 5.98
C ASN A 263 -48.90 1.21 4.76
N LYS A 264 -48.28 0.02 4.88
CA LYS A 264 -48.38 -1.03 3.87
C LYS A 264 -48.50 -2.39 4.55
N ILE A 265 -49.60 -3.05 4.19
CA ILE A 265 -50.05 -4.39 4.55
C ILE A 265 -48.88 -5.37 4.74
N GLU A 266 -48.77 -5.94 5.93
CA GLU A 266 -47.77 -6.93 6.32
C GLU A 266 -48.15 -8.32 5.75
N SER A 267 -47.45 -8.77 4.72
CA SER A 267 -47.36 -10.20 4.38
C SER A 267 -46.64 -10.99 5.50
N PRO A 268 -47.09 -12.20 5.85
CA PRO A 268 -46.48 -13.01 6.91
C PRO A 268 -45.00 -13.39 6.68
N VAL A 269 -44.47 -13.25 5.45
CA VAL A 269 -43.05 -13.49 5.14
C VAL A 269 -42.15 -12.31 5.55
N PHE A 270 -42.73 -11.15 5.89
CA PHE A 270 -42.00 -10.02 6.48
C PHE A 270 -41.61 -10.28 7.95
N CYS A 271 -42.20 -11.29 8.60
CA CYS A 271 -42.01 -11.58 10.03
C CYS A 271 -41.09 -12.78 10.29
N LEU A 272 -40.15 -13.07 9.37
CA LEU A 272 -39.18 -14.13 9.61
C LEU A 272 -38.27 -13.72 10.80
N PRO A 273 -38.05 -14.61 11.79
CA PRO A 273 -37.06 -14.40 12.83
C PRO A 273 -35.68 -14.02 12.23
N LEU A 274 -35.02 -13.04 12.85
CA LEU A 274 -33.78 -12.47 12.34
C LEU A 274 -32.67 -13.52 12.15
N ASP A 275 -32.59 -14.50 13.04
CA ASP A 275 -31.68 -15.63 12.98
C ASP A 275 -31.89 -16.47 11.72
N LEU A 276 -33.15 -16.71 11.32
CA LEU A 276 -33.46 -17.41 10.08
C LEU A 276 -33.13 -16.56 8.86
N ALA A 277 -33.38 -15.24 8.89
CA ALA A 277 -33.02 -14.34 7.79
C ALA A 277 -31.51 -14.32 7.55
N VAL A 278 -30.72 -14.19 8.63
CA VAL A 278 -29.25 -14.28 8.59
C VAL A 278 -28.82 -15.65 8.05
N THR A 279 -29.41 -16.74 8.56
CA THR A 279 -29.07 -18.10 8.13
C THR A 279 -29.31 -18.32 6.64
N ILE A 280 -30.40 -17.77 6.09
CA ILE A 280 -30.72 -17.88 4.66
C ILE A 280 -29.68 -17.14 3.83
N VAL A 281 -29.32 -15.90 4.20
CA VAL A 281 -28.29 -15.15 3.49
C VAL A 281 -26.94 -15.89 3.58
N ASP A 282 -26.53 -16.34 4.77
CA ASP A 282 -25.31 -17.12 4.93
C ASP A 282 -25.31 -18.41 4.11
N LEU A 283 -26.46 -19.10 3.99
CA LEU A 283 -26.60 -20.28 3.16
C LEU A 283 -26.40 -19.95 1.67
N MET A 284 -26.95 -18.84 1.16
CA MET A 284 -26.68 -18.37 -0.20
C MET A 284 -25.19 -18.15 -0.42
N TYR A 285 -24.52 -17.48 0.51
CA TYR A 285 -23.08 -17.24 0.45
C TYR A 285 -22.22 -18.50 0.50
N LYS A 286 -22.67 -19.52 1.23
CA LYS A 286 -21.97 -20.80 1.36
C LYS A 286 -22.18 -21.71 0.15
N THR A 287 -23.35 -21.66 -0.47
CA THR A 287 -23.75 -22.61 -1.52
C THR A 287 -23.53 -22.08 -2.93
N GLN A 288 -23.51 -20.76 -3.12
CA GLN A 288 -23.34 -20.14 -4.42
C GLN A 288 -21.91 -19.60 -4.60
N PRO A 289 -21.34 -19.72 -5.82
CA PRO A 289 -20.03 -19.15 -6.11
C PRO A 289 -20.05 -17.62 -5.97
N HIS A 290 -18.87 -17.02 -5.79
CA HIS A 290 -18.74 -15.58 -5.80
C HIS A 290 -18.94 -15.05 -7.23
N CYS A 291 -20.13 -14.53 -7.50
CA CYS A 291 -20.52 -14.00 -8.81
C CYS A 291 -21.58 -12.89 -8.66
N GLN A 292 -21.82 -12.15 -9.76
CA GLN A 292 -22.81 -11.07 -9.79
C GLN A 292 -24.22 -11.56 -9.40
N GLN A 293 -24.62 -12.74 -9.89
CA GLN A 293 -25.94 -13.31 -9.59
C GLN A 293 -26.18 -13.45 -8.09
N ARG A 294 -25.19 -13.92 -7.32
CA ARG A 294 -25.32 -14.08 -5.87
C ARG A 294 -25.56 -12.74 -5.16
N ILE A 295 -24.87 -11.68 -5.62
CA ILE A 295 -25.00 -10.33 -5.07
C ILE A 295 -26.39 -9.79 -5.40
N ASP A 296 -26.84 -9.92 -6.63
CA ASP A 296 -28.16 -9.47 -7.08
C ASP A 296 -29.29 -10.24 -6.38
N ASP A 297 -29.16 -11.56 -6.24
CA ASP A 297 -30.11 -12.38 -5.48
C ASP A 297 -30.19 -11.94 -4.02
N THR A 298 -29.05 -11.60 -3.40
CA THR A 298 -29.02 -11.08 -2.03
C THR A 298 -29.75 -9.74 -1.94
N ARG A 299 -29.55 -8.82 -2.88
CA ARG A 299 -30.30 -7.55 -2.93
C ARG A 299 -31.79 -7.76 -3.12
N ASN A 300 -32.15 -8.60 -4.09
CA ASN A 300 -33.54 -8.92 -4.40
C ASN A 300 -34.25 -9.57 -3.20
N LEU A 301 -33.56 -10.46 -2.48
CA LEU A 301 -34.06 -11.07 -1.25
C LEU A 301 -34.32 -10.01 -0.17
N LEU A 302 -33.32 -9.16 0.13
CA LEU A 302 -33.45 -8.13 1.15
C LEU A 302 -34.56 -7.13 0.81
N GLU A 303 -34.70 -6.74 -0.45
CA GLU A 303 -35.73 -5.80 -0.90
C GLU A 303 -37.13 -6.43 -0.91
N ALA A 304 -37.28 -7.62 -1.52
CA ALA A 304 -38.57 -8.30 -1.65
C ALA A 304 -39.18 -8.64 -0.29
N PHE A 305 -38.34 -9.08 0.66
CA PHE A 305 -38.76 -9.41 2.01
C PHE A 305 -38.55 -8.27 3.00
N ARG A 306 -38.11 -7.09 2.54
CA ARG A 306 -37.80 -5.91 3.38
C ARG A 306 -36.94 -6.26 4.60
N TRP A 307 -36.09 -7.26 4.47
CA TRP A 307 -35.25 -7.71 5.57
C TRP A 307 -34.19 -6.66 5.86
N ARG A 308 -34.09 -6.30 7.14
CA ARG A 308 -33.04 -5.40 7.64
C ARG A 308 -32.15 -6.19 8.59
N LEU A 309 -31.04 -6.68 8.06
CA LEU A 309 -30.03 -7.34 8.88
C LEU A 309 -29.24 -6.29 9.69
N PRO A 310 -28.79 -6.62 10.92
CA PRO A 310 -28.02 -5.71 11.75
C PRO A 310 -26.76 -5.18 11.04
N ASN A 311 -26.37 -3.95 11.33
CA ASN A 311 -25.11 -3.39 10.83
C ASN A 311 -23.90 -4.25 11.21
N THR A 312 -23.91 -4.85 12.41
CA THR A 312 -22.84 -5.74 12.88
C THR A 312 -22.68 -6.98 12.01
N TYR A 313 -23.75 -7.48 11.40
CA TYR A 313 -23.67 -8.60 10.45
C TYR A 313 -22.88 -8.20 9.20
N TRP A 314 -23.21 -7.06 8.59
CA TRP A 314 -22.51 -6.56 7.41
C TRP A 314 -21.06 -6.17 7.71
N GLN A 315 -20.82 -5.52 8.85
CA GLN A 315 -19.48 -5.16 9.31
C GLN A 315 -18.59 -6.40 9.50
N ALA A 316 -19.12 -7.49 10.06
CA ALA A 316 -18.38 -8.74 10.26
C ALA A 316 -18.04 -9.47 8.95
N ARG A 317 -18.78 -9.20 7.86
CA ARG A 317 -18.51 -9.77 6.53
C ARG A 317 -17.43 -8.99 5.78
N CYS A 318 -17.27 -7.71 6.09
CA CYS A 318 -16.18 -6.91 5.58
C CYS A 318 -14.85 -7.35 6.23
N ASN A 319 -13.81 -7.57 5.41
CA ASN A 319 -12.45 -7.79 5.92
C ASN A 319 -11.87 -6.44 6.40
N THR A 320 -12.32 -5.95 7.55
CA THR A 320 -11.94 -4.64 8.11
C THR A 320 -10.43 -4.49 8.39
N PRO A 321 -9.65 -5.55 8.69
CA PRO A 321 -8.18 -5.42 8.74
C PRO A 321 -7.56 -5.02 7.39
N LEU A 322 -8.10 -5.53 6.28
CA LEU A 322 -7.67 -5.17 4.93
C LEU A 322 -8.28 -3.85 4.45
N LEU A 323 -9.53 -3.61 4.83
CA LEU A 323 -10.31 -2.43 4.52
C LEU A 323 -10.41 -1.50 5.73
N PHE A 324 -9.25 -0.98 6.13
CA PHE A 324 -9.14 -0.20 7.35
C PHE A 324 -9.95 1.10 7.33
N GLU A 325 -10.36 1.57 6.15
CA GLU A 325 -11.31 2.69 5.99
C GLU A 325 -12.67 2.37 6.63
N LEU A 326 -13.08 1.10 6.61
CA LEU A 326 -14.34 0.65 7.20
C LEU A 326 -14.23 0.58 8.72
N ASP A 327 -13.07 0.14 9.23
CA ASP A 327 -12.77 0.17 10.66
C ASP A 327 -12.81 1.61 11.21
N ASP A 328 -12.30 2.58 10.45
CA ASP A 328 -12.40 4.01 10.80
C ASP A 328 -13.86 4.48 10.88
N LEU A 329 -14.71 4.09 9.92
CA LEU A 329 -16.15 4.40 9.93
C LEU A 329 -16.86 3.80 11.15
N ILE A 330 -16.53 2.55 11.50
CA ILE A 330 -17.09 1.85 12.66
C ILE A 330 -16.69 2.58 13.95
N LYS A 331 -15.41 2.88 14.12
CA LYS A 331 -14.88 3.59 15.31
C LYS A 331 -15.44 4.99 15.45
N ALA A 332 -15.62 5.70 14.33
CA ALA A 332 -16.21 7.03 14.30
C ALA A 332 -17.75 7.02 14.52
N GLY A 333 -18.39 5.85 14.53
CA GLY A 333 -19.85 5.74 14.62
C GLY A 333 -20.56 6.41 13.44
N THR A 334 -19.93 6.43 12.27
CA THR A 334 -20.47 7.11 11.09
C THR A 334 -21.71 6.38 10.57
N ALA A 335 -22.77 7.14 10.26
CA ALA A 335 -24.00 6.59 9.70
C ALA A 335 -23.77 6.17 8.23
N VAL A 336 -23.81 4.86 7.99
CA VAL A 336 -23.50 4.24 6.70
C VAL A 336 -24.59 3.24 6.33
N ASN A 337 -24.95 3.18 5.06
CA ASN A 337 -25.71 2.06 4.49
C ASN A 337 -24.80 0.82 4.39
N TRP A 338 -24.62 0.11 5.50
CA TRP A 338 -23.75 -1.07 5.58
C TRP A 338 -24.07 -2.19 4.58
N PRO A 339 -25.35 -2.55 4.32
CA PRO A 339 -25.68 -3.51 3.26
C PRO A 339 -25.17 -3.05 1.89
N GLY A 340 -25.43 -1.79 1.52
CA GLY A 340 -25.01 -1.23 0.23
C GLY A 340 -23.49 -1.18 0.08
N LEU A 341 -22.78 -0.77 1.14
CA LEU A 341 -21.32 -0.73 1.15
C LEU A 341 -20.72 -2.14 1.05
N CYS A 342 -21.20 -3.10 1.86
CA CYS A 342 -20.68 -4.47 1.84
C CYS A 342 -20.88 -5.13 0.47
N LEU A 343 -22.09 -5.03 -0.10
CA LEU A 343 -22.39 -5.63 -1.40
C LEU A 343 -21.64 -4.94 -2.54
N GLY A 344 -21.47 -3.62 -2.50
CA GLY A 344 -20.67 -2.91 -3.50
C GLY A 344 -19.18 -3.27 -3.44
N ILE A 345 -18.64 -3.59 -2.26
CA ILE A 345 -17.26 -4.09 -2.14
C ILE A 345 -17.15 -5.48 -2.76
N GLU A 346 -18.12 -6.36 -2.52
CA GLU A 346 -18.16 -7.67 -3.17
C GLU A 346 -18.21 -7.55 -4.70
N GLU A 347 -18.94 -6.58 -5.25
CA GLU A 347 -18.96 -6.32 -6.70
C GLU A 347 -17.59 -5.90 -7.24
N LEU A 348 -16.89 -5.00 -6.55
CA LEU A 348 -15.53 -4.62 -6.95
C LEU A 348 -14.60 -5.84 -7.01
N LEU A 349 -14.77 -6.79 -6.09
CA LEU A 349 -13.99 -8.03 -6.02
C LEU A 349 -14.37 -9.08 -7.08
N LEU A 350 -15.41 -8.85 -7.89
CA LEU A 350 -15.71 -9.72 -9.04
C LEU A 350 -14.77 -9.47 -10.22
N ASP A 351 -14.18 -8.28 -10.31
CA ASP A 351 -13.24 -7.92 -11.36
C ASP A 351 -11.80 -8.27 -10.93
N ASP A 352 -11.27 -9.34 -11.53
CA ASP A 352 -9.92 -9.84 -11.24
C ASP A 352 -8.83 -8.82 -11.62
N ASP A 353 -9.06 -8.03 -12.67
CA ASP A 353 -8.14 -6.96 -13.09
C ASP A 353 -8.21 -5.81 -12.08
N TRP A 354 -9.40 -5.47 -11.59
CA TRP A 354 -9.59 -4.42 -10.58
C TRP A 354 -8.84 -4.76 -9.29
N TYR A 355 -8.95 -5.99 -8.77
CA TYR A 355 -8.28 -6.36 -7.51
C TYR A 355 -6.75 -6.16 -7.58
N CYS A 356 -6.16 -6.43 -8.75
CA CYS A 356 -4.73 -6.24 -9.00
C CYS A 356 -4.36 -4.77 -9.18
N ASN A 357 -5.09 -4.05 -10.03
CA ASN A 357 -4.75 -2.68 -10.41
C ASN A 357 -5.17 -1.63 -9.38
N SER A 358 -6.19 -1.91 -8.56
CA SER A 358 -6.67 -1.00 -7.51
C SER A 358 -5.66 -0.74 -6.40
N GLY A 359 -4.73 -1.69 -6.20
CA GLY A 359 -3.80 -1.70 -5.06
C GLY A 359 -4.29 -2.55 -3.88
N LEU A 360 -5.50 -3.14 -3.93
CA LEU A 360 -6.01 -3.97 -2.83
C LEU A 360 -5.21 -5.26 -2.64
N ASN A 361 -4.81 -5.93 -3.72
CA ASN A 361 -3.91 -7.09 -3.65
C ASN A 361 -2.57 -6.71 -3.01
N ASN A 362 -1.98 -5.61 -3.48
CA ASN A 362 -0.72 -5.10 -2.97
C ASN A 362 -0.83 -4.66 -1.50
N ARG A 363 -1.97 -4.12 -1.07
CA ARG A 363 -2.29 -3.83 0.33
C ARG A 363 -2.27 -5.12 1.15
N ALA A 364 -3.01 -6.15 0.74
CA ALA A 364 -3.06 -7.43 1.45
C ALA A 364 -1.66 -8.02 1.67
N ARG A 365 -0.85 -8.07 0.60
CA ARG A 365 0.54 -8.52 0.66
C ARG A 365 1.37 -7.65 1.61
N THR A 366 1.29 -6.32 1.47
CA THR A 366 2.07 -5.38 2.30
C THR A 366 1.72 -5.49 3.78
N LEU A 367 0.44 -5.59 4.13
CA LEU A 367 -0.02 -5.73 5.51
C LEU A 367 0.45 -7.03 6.15
N LYS A 368 0.47 -8.13 5.41
CA LYS A 368 1.02 -9.40 5.90
C LYS A 368 2.50 -9.29 6.24
N LEU A 369 3.31 -8.74 5.33
CA LEU A 369 4.74 -8.54 5.55
C LEU A 369 4.99 -7.59 6.73
N LEU A 370 4.23 -6.49 6.78
CA LEU A 370 4.28 -5.50 7.84
C LEU A 370 3.95 -6.12 9.21
N ASN A 371 2.98 -7.02 9.29
CA ASN A 371 2.65 -7.70 10.54
C ASN A 371 3.83 -8.53 11.08
N GLY A 372 4.53 -9.27 10.22
CA GLY A 372 5.73 -10.02 10.63
C GLY A 372 6.87 -9.11 11.11
N ILE A 373 7.09 -7.98 10.43
CA ILE A 373 8.06 -6.96 10.87
C ILE A 373 7.65 -6.37 12.23
N LYS A 374 6.37 -6.04 12.40
CA LYS A 374 5.81 -5.48 13.63
C LYS A 374 5.99 -6.43 14.81
N GLU A 375 5.71 -7.71 14.65
CA GLU A 375 5.89 -8.72 15.69
C GLU A 375 7.35 -8.78 16.17
N GLY A 376 8.29 -8.83 15.22
CA GLY A 376 9.72 -8.80 15.55
C GLY A 376 10.15 -7.49 16.23
N PHE A 377 9.58 -6.36 15.82
CA PHE A 377 9.86 -5.06 16.42
C PHE A 377 9.35 -4.97 17.86
N LEU A 378 8.08 -5.33 18.12
CA LEU A 378 7.51 -5.33 19.46
C LEU A 378 8.23 -6.30 20.39
N HIS A 379 8.70 -7.44 19.88
CA HIS A 379 9.51 -8.38 20.65
C HIS A 379 10.83 -7.75 21.11
N LEU A 380 11.54 -7.04 20.22
CA LEU A 380 12.80 -6.37 20.55
C LEU A 380 12.60 -5.24 21.57
N LEU A 381 11.48 -4.51 21.50
CA LEU A 381 11.16 -3.47 22.49
C LEU A 381 10.93 -4.07 23.88
N ASN A 382 10.18 -5.17 23.97
CA ASN A 382 9.88 -5.81 25.25
C ASN A 382 11.12 -6.43 25.92
N GLN A 383 12.09 -6.90 25.15
CA GLN A 383 13.36 -7.39 25.69
C GLN A 383 14.24 -6.29 26.30
N GLY A 384 14.10 -5.04 25.86
CA GLY A 384 14.87 -3.89 26.36
C GLY A 384 14.36 -3.31 27.69
N VAL A 385 13.14 -3.65 28.13
CA VAL A 385 12.53 -3.09 29.36
C VAL A 385 12.90 -3.92 30.62
N GLY A 386 13.66 -5.00 30.47
CA GLY A 386 14.05 -5.92 31.54
C GLY A 386 15.55 -6.01 31.86
N GLN A 387 16.37 -5.07 31.38
CA GLN A 387 17.81 -5.01 31.67
C GLN A 387 18.23 -3.71 32.36
#